data_AF-A0A8C6SFD4-F1
#
_entry.id   AF-A0A8C6SFD4-F1
#
_cell.length_a   1.000
_cell.length_b   1.000
_cell.length_c   1.000
_cell.angle_alpha   90.00
_cell.angle_beta   90.00
_cell.angle_gamma   90.00
#
_symmetry.space_group_name_H-M   'P 1'
#
loop_
_entity.id
_entity.type
_entity.pdbx_description
1 polymer ?
#
loop_
_entity_poly.entity_id
_entity_poly.type
_entity_poly.pdbx_seq_one_letter_code
_entity_poly.pdbx_strand_id
1 'polypeptide(L)'
;MVFLTLSCLIRSRGPDRYWKVQEVLKHARHFRGRKNRCYSLAVRAVRRAFLYATKARKLKKRNMRTLWISRIAAASREHGMKYPALIHNLIKPRSSTSPVSDA
;
A
#
# COMPACT_ATOMS: atom_id res chain seq x y z
N MET A 1 13.11 52.94 -30.67
CA MET A 1 13.21 52.12 -29.44
C MET A 1 11.81 51.95 -28.87
N VAL A 2 11.19 50.81 -29.16
CA VAL A 2 9.81 50.50 -28.77
C VAL A 2 9.77 50.22 -27.27
N PHE A 3 9.11 51.09 -26.51
CA PHE A 3 8.82 50.93 -25.09
C PHE A 3 7.94 49.69 -24.86
N LEU A 4 8.57 48.53 -24.66
CA LEU A 4 7.95 47.27 -24.23
C LEU A 4 7.77 47.19 -22.70
N THR A 5 7.68 48.31 -21.98
CA THR A 5 7.96 48.31 -20.53
C THR A 5 6.75 48.33 -19.59
N LEU A 6 5.52 48.66 -20.01
CA LEU A 6 4.38 48.72 -19.08
C LEU A 6 3.43 47.51 -19.09
N SER A 7 3.17 46.91 -20.25
CA SER A 7 2.16 45.84 -20.38
C SER A 7 2.55 44.54 -19.68
N CYS A 8 3.85 44.31 -19.43
CA CYS A 8 4.34 43.12 -18.74
C CYS A 8 4.25 43.21 -17.21
N LEU A 9 4.13 44.40 -16.62
CA LEU A 9 4.14 44.59 -15.16
C LEU A 9 2.79 44.30 -14.49
N ILE A 10 1.69 44.32 -15.25
CA ILE A 10 0.31 44.17 -14.74
C ILE A 10 -0.12 42.69 -14.57
N ARG A 11 0.59 41.73 -15.18
CA ARG A 11 0.29 40.29 -15.02
C ARG A 11 1.24 39.62 -14.03
N SER A 12 1.30 40.14 -12.80
CA SER A 12 1.99 39.46 -11.70
C SER A 12 1.31 38.12 -11.41
N ARG A 13 2.03 37.00 -11.54
CA ARG A 13 1.54 35.67 -11.13
C ARG A 13 1.38 35.68 -9.60
N GLY A 14 0.14 35.57 -9.10
CA GLY A 14 -0.18 35.57 -7.67
C GLY A 14 0.42 34.40 -6.87
N PRO A 15 0.24 34.38 -5.54
CA PRO A 15 0.83 33.38 -4.63
C PRO A 15 0.31 31.95 -4.84
N ASP A 16 -0.68 31.74 -5.71
CA ASP A 16 -1.32 30.44 -5.99
C ASP A 16 -0.32 29.32 -6.32
N ARG A 17 0.77 29.66 -7.03
CA ARG A 17 1.82 28.68 -7.37
C ARG A 17 2.55 28.18 -6.13
N TYR A 18 2.81 29.06 -5.18
CA TYR A 18 3.54 28.73 -3.96
C TYR A 18 2.74 27.72 -3.13
N TRP A 19 1.45 27.96 -2.91
CA TRP A 19 0.58 27.07 -2.13
C TRP A 19 0.45 25.68 -2.76
N LYS A 20 0.32 25.59 -4.10
CA LYS A 20 0.31 24.31 -4.83
C LYS A 20 1.61 23.51 -4.66
N VAL A 21 2.76 24.20 -4.71
CA VAL A 21 4.06 23.56 -4.46
C VAL A 21 4.16 23.10 -3.01
N GLN A 22 3.72 23.93 -2.07
CA GLN A 22 3.78 23.62 -0.64
C GLN A 22 2.90 22.43 -0.25
N GLU A 23 1.73 22.26 -0.88
CA GLU A 23 0.86 21.10 -0.69
C GLU A 23 1.58 19.80 -1.08
N VAL A 24 2.23 19.76 -2.25
CA VAL A 24 3.01 18.59 -2.68
C VAL A 24 4.22 18.36 -1.77
N LEU A 25 4.92 19.43 -1.37
CA LEU A 25 6.08 19.32 -0.48
C LEU A 25 5.69 18.87 0.93
N LYS A 26 4.47 19.20 1.42
CA LYS A 26 3.93 18.71 2.68
C LYS A 26 3.88 17.17 2.72
N HIS A 27 3.48 16.55 1.62
CA HIS A 27 3.51 15.09 1.48
C HIS A 27 4.93 14.53 1.32
N ALA A 28 5.86 15.31 0.77
CA ALA A 28 7.22 14.89 0.47
C ALA A 28 8.24 15.10 1.60
N ARG A 29 7.87 15.75 2.73
CA ARG A 29 8.83 16.17 3.79
C ARG A 29 9.73 15.04 4.31
N HIS A 30 9.18 13.84 4.44
CA HIS A 30 9.88 12.66 4.97
C HIS A 30 10.73 11.93 3.91
N PHE A 31 10.75 12.37 2.65
CA PHE A 31 11.60 11.75 1.65
C PHE A 31 13.08 12.10 1.86
N ARG A 32 13.95 11.16 1.49
CA ARG A 32 15.41 11.33 1.58
C ARG A 32 15.95 12.12 0.38
N GLY A 33 16.97 12.94 0.63
CA GLY A 33 17.69 13.70 -0.40
C GLY A 33 16.84 14.80 -1.04
N ARG A 34 17.13 15.17 -2.30
CA ARG A 34 16.48 16.30 -2.99
C ARG A 34 14.96 16.14 -3.24
N LYS A 35 14.41 14.93 -3.02
CA LYS A 35 12.98 14.64 -3.22
C LYS A 35 12.07 15.33 -2.20
N ASN A 36 12.60 15.81 -1.07
CA ASN A 36 11.85 16.57 -0.06
C ASN A 36 11.87 18.09 -0.26
N ARG A 37 12.73 18.60 -1.16
CA ARG A 37 12.93 20.06 -1.39
C ARG A 37 12.60 20.47 -2.82
N CYS A 38 13.01 19.69 -3.82
CA CYS A 38 12.83 20.05 -5.22
C CYS A 38 11.46 19.57 -5.74
N TYR A 39 10.58 20.50 -6.11
CA TYR A 39 9.21 20.21 -6.59
C TYR A 39 9.16 19.16 -7.71
N SER A 40 9.97 19.30 -8.77
CA SER A 40 9.98 18.38 -9.91
C SER A 40 10.28 16.94 -9.52
N LEU A 41 11.12 16.72 -8.50
CA LEU A 41 11.45 15.40 -7.97
C LEU A 41 10.38 14.92 -6.98
N ALA A 42 9.87 15.83 -6.14
CA ALA A 42 8.82 15.55 -5.17
C ALA A 42 7.55 15.03 -5.85
N VAL A 43 7.07 15.69 -6.92
CA VAL A 43 5.86 15.28 -7.65
C VAL A 43 5.97 13.83 -8.14
N ARG A 44 7.11 13.47 -8.74
CA ARG A 44 7.36 12.10 -9.24
C ARG A 44 7.37 11.08 -8.09
N ALA A 45 8.00 11.42 -6.97
CA ALA A 45 8.10 10.56 -5.80
C ALA A 45 6.74 10.37 -5.10
N VAL A 46 6.02 11.46 -4.84
CA VAL A 46 4.67 11.45 -4.22
C VAL A 46 3.71 10.62 -5.06
N ARG A 47 3.68 10.82 -6.38
CA ARG A 47 2.81 10.05 -7.28
C ARG A 47 3.09 8.55 -7.19
N ARG A 48 4.36 8.15 -7.21
CA ARG A 48 4.75 6.74 -7.06
C ARG A 48 4.38 6.19 -5.69
N ALA A 49 4.55 6.97 -4.62
CA ALA A 49 4.17 6.58 -3.27
C ALA A 49 2.66 6.32 -3.14
N PHE A 50 1.82 7.18 -3.72
CA PHE A 50 0.36 6.98 -3.71
C PHE A 50 -0.08 5.74 -4.49
N LEU A 51 0.51 5.50 -5.66
CA LEU A 51 0.25 4.28 -6.41
C LEU A 51 0.62 3.03 -5.60
N TYR A 52 1.78 3.04 -4.93
CA TYR A 52 2.17 1.92 -4.08
C TYR A 52 1.32 1.77 -2.83
N ALA A 53 0.89 2.86 -2.18
CA ALA A 53 0.00 2.79 -1.03
C ALA A 53 -1.30 2.05 -1.38
N THR A 54 -1.92 2.39 -2.51
CA THR A 54 -3.16 1.75 -2.96
C THR A 54 -2.94 0.28 -3.30
N LYS A 55 -1.85 -0.06 -4.00
CA LYS A 55 -1.50 -1.47 -4.31
C LYS A 55 -1.18 -2.27 -3.03
N ALA A 56 -0.43 -1.67 -2.11
CA ALA A 56 0.02 -2.30 -0.87
C ALA A 56 -1.13 -2.67 0.06
N ARG A 57 -2.24 -1.92 0.09
CA ARG A 57 -3.43 -2.30 0.88
C ARG A 57 -3.99 -3.67 0.47
N LYS A 58 -4.01 -3.98 -0.84
CA LYS A 58 -4.45 -5.29 -1.36
C LYS A 58 -3.43 -6.38 -1.03
N LEU A 59 -2.14 -6.09 -1.21
CA LEU A 59 -1.04 -7.01 -0.89
C LEU A 59 -0.97 -7.34 0.61
N LYS A 60 -1.18 -6.37 1.49
CA LYS A 60 -1.19 -6.57 2.95
C LYS A 60 -2.18 -7.66 3.37
N LYS A 61 -3.39 -7.67 2.79
CA LYS A 61 -4.40 -8.72 3.07
C LYS A 61 -3.90 -10.12 2.69
N ARG A 62 -3.22 -10.23 1.54
CA ARG A 62 -2.62 -11.50 1.07
C ARG A 62 -1.47 -11.95 1.97
N ASN A 63 -0.53 -11.04 2.26
CA ASN A 63 0.62 -11.33 3.10
C ASN A 63 0.21 -11.75 4.52
N MET A 64 -0.82 -11.10 5.10
CA MET A 64 -1.38 -11.50 6.39
C MET A 64 -1.99 -12.91 6.33
N ARG A 65 -2.74 -13.23 5.27
CA ARG A 65 -3.29 -14.59 5.08
C ARG A 65 -2.18 -15.63 4.98
N THR A 66 -1.14 -15.36 4.20
CA THR A 66 0.02 -16.27 4.09
C THR A 66 0.70 -16.45 5.44
N LEU A 67 0.92 -15.37 6.18
CA LEU A 67 1.50 -15.43 7.53
C LEU A 67 0.66 -16.29 8.48
N TRP A 68 -0.68 -16.14 8.45
CA TRP A 68 -1.57 -16.96 9.27
C TRP A 68 -1.51 -18.43 8.89
N ILE A 69 -1.52 -18.74 7.59
CA ILE A 69 -1.36 -20.13 7.12
C ILE A 69 -0.03 -20.70 7.62
N SER A 70 1.07 -19.96 7.50
CA SER A 70 2.39 -20.41 7.98
C SER A 70 2.39 -20.65 9.50
N ARG A 71 1.76 -19.77 10.28
CA ARG A 71 1.65 -19.93 11.74
C ARG A 71 0.82 -21.14 12.13
N ILE A 72 -0.36 -21.33 11.54
CA ILE A 72 -1.23 -22.48 11.81
C ILE A 72 -0.54 -23.77 11.36
N ALA A 73 0.15 -23.75 10.21
CA ALA A 73 0.89 -24.91 9.73
C ALA A 73 2.03 -25.31 10.67
N ALA A 74 2.75 -24.35 11.27
CA ALA A 74 3.76 -24.64 12.28
C ALA A 74 3.13 -25.30 13.53
N ALA A 75 2.07 -24.71 14.08
CA ALA A 75 1.36 -25.27 15.24
C ALA A 75 0.77 -26.67 14.95
N SER A 76 0.19 -26.88 13.76
CA SER A 76 -0.37 -28.18 13.38
C SER A 76 0.70 -29.28 13.37
N ARG A 77 1.92 -28.96 12.92
CA ARG A 77 3.05 -29.90 12.88
C ARG A 77 3.51 -30.30 14.27
N GLU A 78 3.49 -29.40 15.24
CA GLU A 78 3.78 -29.71 16.65
C GLU A 78 2.78 -30.74 17.20
N HIS A 79 1.54 -30.72 16.72
CA HIS A 79 0.51 -31.71 17.05
C HIS A 79 0.46 -32.92 16.08
N GLY A 80 1.48 -33.12 15.24
CA GLY A 80 1.59 -34.28 14.34
C GLY A 80 0.65 -34.26 13.12
N MET A 81 -0.03 -33.14 12.84
CA MET A 81 -0.97 -33.02 11.70
C MET A 81 -0.48 -32.00 10.66
N LYS A 82 -0.87 -32.20 9.39
CA LYS A 82 -0.61 -31.22 8.32
C LYS A 82 -1.76 -30.22 8.22
N TYR A 83 -1.45 -28.94 7.99
CA TYR A 83 -2.43 -27.85 7.79
C TYR A 83 -3.65 -28.21 6.90
N PRO A 84 -3.48 -28.77 5.67
CA PRO A 84 -4.63 -29.11 4.84
C PRO A 84 -5.55 -30.16 5.46
N ALA A 85 -5.01 -31.14 6.19
CA ALA A 85 -5.81 -32.14 6.90
C ALA A 85 -6.60 -31.50 8.06
N LEU A 86 -5.96 -30.60 8.82
CA LEU A 86 -6.63 -29.85 9.89
C LEU A 86 -7.81 -29.03 9.34
N ILE A 87 -7.59 -28.25 8.27
CA ILE A 87 -8.64 -27.41 7.66
C ILE A 87 -9.75 -28.25 7.04
N HIS A 88 -9.42 -29.35 6.36
CA HIS A 88 -10.42 -30.28 5.83
C HIS A 88 -11.34 -30.81 6.92
N ASN A 89 -10.77 -31.24 8.04
CA ASN A 89 -11.52 -31.76 9.19
C ASN A 89 -12.39 -30.68 9.87
N LEU A 90 -11.97 -29.41 9.84
CA LEU A 90 -12.73 -28.27 10.36
C LEU A 90 -13.91 -27.86 9.46
N ILE A 91 -13.78 -27.98 8.14
CA ILE A 91 -14.81 -27.58 7.17
C ILE A 91 -15.87 -28.68 7.00
N LYS A 92 -15.50 -29.96 7.19
CA LYS A 92 -16.43 -31.09 7.06
C LYS A 92 -17.61 -30.95 8.06
N PRO A 93 -18.86 -30.89 7.59
CA PRO A 93 -20.01 -30.81 8.47
C PRO A 93 -20.20 -32.12 9.26
N ARG A 94 -20.58 -31.98 10.54
CA ARG A 94 -20.68 -33.06 11.54
C ARG A 94 -21.67 -34.17 11.17
N SER A 95 -22.59 -33.95 10.24
CA SER A 95 -23.61 -34.93 9.82
C SER A 95 -23.07 -36.10 8.96
N SER A 96 -21.79 -36.08 8.60
CA SER A 96 -21.14 -37.10 7.74
C SER A 96 -20.04 -37.91 8.46
N THR A 97 -20.02 -37.87 9.79
CA THR A 97 -19.26 -38.81 10.63
C THR A 97 -20.19 -39.93 11.08
N SER A 98 -20.72 -40.71 10.14
CA SER A 98 -21.15 -42.07 10.44
C SER A 98 -19.88 -42.93 10.54
N PRO A 99 -19.70 -43.74 11.60
CA PRO A 99 -18.63 -44.71 11.63
C PRO A 99 -19.05 -45.85 10.67
N VAL A 100 -18.57 -45.81 9.43
CA VAL A 100 -18.55 -47.04 8.63
C VAL A 100 -17.25 -47.72 8.98
N SER A 101 -17.34 -48.58 10.01
CA SER A 101 -16.37 -49.65 10.23
C SER A 101 -16.58 -50.67 9.13
N ASP A 102 -15.72 -50.64 8.12
CA ASP A 102 -15.50 -51.79 7.26
C ASP A 102 -14.68 -52.81 8.07
N ALA A 103 -15.40 -53.71 8.76
CA ALA A 103 -14.95 -55.01 9.27
C ALA A 103 -16.18 -55.86 9.63
#